data_AF-A0AAU7UV57-F1
#
_entry.id   AF-A0AAU7UV57-F1
#
_cell.length_a   1.000
_cell.length_b   1.000
_cell.length_c   1.000
_cell.angle_alpha   90.00
_cell.angle_beta   90.00
_cell.angle_gamma   90.00
#
_symmetry.space_group_name_H-M   'P 1'
#
loop_
_entity.id
_entity.type
_entity.pdbx_description
1 polymer ?
#
loop_
_entity_poly.entity_id
_entity_poly.type
_entity_poly.pdbx_seq_one_letter_code
_entity_poly.pdbx_strand_id
1 'polypeptide(L)'
;MTEGTPEDRNHVRADSSSDAPCWPQRLRIGWCITGVCVLVFATWSLVDSSANILHEELVSTIGSLLYGAAMLLMGVMCVRLGGIRHVLYSPRIRSYRHPEYGTGIVVPGGLTPLTIFMVLLVVVGLGCLAVAAPTIYITDKSELPYGRDPHATAIFMLVGGVVALIASAVFVWFRLPTTVGLYPQGIERVVRSRKLRRNNATVQFVHWNDIEGIAGTDIVTRSGYGDVRTPMIHVHTTGRFPPEARIPHDEEHTLAIVCTWLIAEPNALLTLIRQMSERPNDRTLLAREDAAELLRPPPLRERFRMVRHQEASR
;
A
#
# COMPACT_ATOMS: atom_id res chain seq x y z
N MET A 1 25.47 37.63 25.29
CA MET A 1 25.04 36.35 25.86
C MET A 1 23.86 35.88 25.04
N THR A 2 24.16 35.10 24.01
CA THR A 2 23.22 34.57 23.01
C THR A 2 22.82 33.16 23.42
N GLU A 3 21.54 32.97 23.70
CA GLU A 3 20.94 31.66 23.99
C GLU A 3 20.59 30.99 22.66
N GLY A 4 21.19 29.82 22.44
CA GLY A 4 21.10 29.05 21.20
C GLY A 4 19.78 28.29 21.07
N THR A 5 19.10 28.50 19.95
CA THR A 5 18.07 27.62 19.41
C THR A 5 18.68 26.29 18.95
N PRO A 6 18.06 25.13 19.22
CA PRO A 6 18.56 23.86 18.72
C PRO A 6 18.19 23.70 17.24
N GLU A 7 19.08 24.15 16.36
CA GLU A 7 19.25 23.55 15.04
C GLU A 7 19.90 22.18 15.23
N ASP A 8 19.17 21.09 15.05
CA ASP A 8 19.84 19.79 14.85
C ASP A 8 19.09 18.89 13.85
N ARG A 9 19.60 18.93 12.63
CA ARG A 9 19.88 17.78 11.75
C ARG A 9 18.72 16.88 11.34
N ASN A 10 17.85 17.43 10.50
CA ASN A 10 17.40 16.64 9.33
C ASN A 10 18.54 16.66 8.30
N HIS A 11 19.49 15.73 8.42
CA HIS A 11 20.46 15.47 7.36
C HIS A 11 19.72 14.98 6.12
N VAL A 12 19.33 15.92 5.25
CA VAL A 12 18.94 15.65 3.87
C VAL A 12 20.18 15.14 3.18
N ARG A 13 20.31 13.81 3.13
CA ARG A 13 21.34 13.16 2.32
C ARG A 13 20.93 13.31 0.86
N ALA A 14 21.36 14.41 0.25
CA ALA A 14 21.33 14.57 -1.20
C ALA A 14 22.34 13.58 -1.80
N ASP A 15 21.95 12.32 -2.00
CA ASP A 15 22.77 11.37 -2.73
C ASP A 15 22.80 11.79 -4.20
N SER A 16 23.94 12.36 -4.57
CA SER A 16 24.39 12.65 -5.93
C SER A 16 24.66 11.35 -6.70
N SER A 17 24.16 11.31 -7.94
CA SER A 17 24.72 10.57 -9.10
C SER A 17 25.37 9.20 -8.87
N SER A 18 24.77 8.29 -8.12
CA SER A 18 25.22 6.89 -8.10
C SER A 18 24.09 5.99 -8.60
N ASP A 19 24.44 5.01 -9.44
CA ASP A 19 23.56 3.94 -9.97
C ASP A 19 22.94 3.04 -8.86
N ALA A 20 23.04 3.47 -7.60
CA ALA A 20 22.57 2.79 -6.42
C ALA A 20 21.09 3.14 -6.16
N PRO A 21 20.22 2.14 -5.92
CA PRO A 21 18.83 2.40 -5.54
C PRO A 21 18.77 3.20 -4.23
N CYS A 22 17.98 4.28 -4.22
CA CYS A 22 17.73 5.13 -3.05
C CYS A 22 17.07 4.33 -1.93
N TRP A 23 16.11 3.47 -2.29
CA TRP A 23 15.41 2.58 -1.35
C TRP A 23 15.67 1.11 -1.68
N PRO A 24 16.72 0.50 -1.09
CA PRO A 24 17.04 -0.89 -1.33
C PRO A 24 15.94 -1.84 -0.82
N GLN A 25 15.46 -2.72 -1.68
CA GLN A 25 14.49 -3.75 -1.33
C GLN A 25 15.22 -4.95 -0.70
N ARG A 26 15.22 -5.02 0.63
CA ARG A 26 15.85 -6.11 1.38
C ARG A 26 14.92 -7.31 1.50
N LEU A 27 15.46 -8.51 1.29
CA LEU A 27 14.76 -9.76 1.51
C LEU A 27 14.83 -10.13 3.00
N ARG A 28 13.67 -10.18 3.67
CA ARG A 28 13.55 -10.65 5.04
C ARG A 28 13.05 -12.09 5.02
N ILE A 29 13.99 -13.03 5.10
CA ILE A 29 13.72 -14.47 4.95
C ILE A 29 12.69 -14.97 5.97
N GLY A 30 12.76 -14.51 7.22
CA GLY A 30 11.81 -14.91 8.27
C GLY A 30 10.35 -14.66 7.88
N TRP A 31 10.03 -13.46 7.37
CA TRP A 31 8.69 -13.13 6.90
C TRP A 31 8.25 -13.94 5.67
N CYS A 32 9.19 -14.30 4.79
CA CYS A 32 8.89 -15.16 3.64
C CYS A 32 8.55 -16.59 4.09
N ILE A 33 9.32 -17.15 5.03
CA ILE A 33 9.05 -18.47 5.61
C ILE A 33 7.68 -18.48 6.31
N THR A 34 7.41 -17.47 7.16
CA THR A 34 6.09 -17.32 7.80
C THR A 34 4.98 -17.26 6.75
N GLY A 35 5.17 -16.50 5.68
CA GLY A 35 4.21 -16.41 4.59
C GLY A 35 3.94 -17.75 3.90
N VAL A 36 4.97 -18.55 3.63
CA VAL A 36 4.83 -19.90 3.07
C VAL A 36 4.07 -20.82 4.03
N CYS A 37 4.42 -20.83 5.32
CA CYS A 37 3.71 -21.63 6.32
C CYS A 37 2.22 -21.26 6.39
N VAL A 38 1.89 -19.97 6.38
CA VAL A 38 0.51 -19.47 6.39
C VAL A 38 -0.25 -19.88 5.11
N LEU A 39 0.42 -19.88 3.95
CA LEU A 39 -0.17 -20.36 2.70
C LEU A 39 -0.46 -21.86 2.72
N VAL A 40 0.37 -22.66 3.41
CA VAL A 40 0.09 -24.09 3.62
C VAL A 40 -1.21 -24.26 4.43
N PHE A 41 -1.40 -23.49 5.51
CA PHE A 41 -2.67 -23.49 6.25
C PHE A 41 -3.87 -23.06 5.38
N ALA A 42 -3.67 -22.09 4.48
CA ALA A 42 -4.71 -21.71 3.53
C ALA A 42 -5.11 -22.87 2.61
N THR A 43 -4.12 -23.60 2.05
CA THR A 43 -4.39 -24.77 1.20
C THR A 43 -5.05 -25.90 1.96
N TRP A 44 -4.60 -26.18 3.19
CA TRP A 44 -5.22 -27.17 4.06
C TRP A 44 -6.70 -26.87 4.29
N SER A 45 -7.02 -25.61 4.59
CA SER A 45 -8.40 -25.17 4.83
C SER A 45 -9.30 -25.28 3.59
N LEU A 46 -8.74 -25.11 2.39
CA LEU A 46 -9.49 -25.28 1.13
C LEU A 46 -9.76 -26.77 0.85
N VAL A 47 -8.81 -27.66 1.17
CA VAL A 47 -9.01 -29.11 1.07
C VAL A 47 -10.06 -29.56 2.08
N ASP A 48 -9.99 -29.07 3.31
CA ASP A 48 -11.01 -29.31 4.34
C ASP A 48 -12.40 -28.84 3.88
N SER A 49 -12.50 -27.64 3.30
CA SER A 49 -13.75 -27.13 2.73
C SER A 49 -14.32 -28.05 1.64
N SER A 50 -13.47 -28.60 0.76
CA SER A 50 -13.92 -29.57 -0.25
C SER A 50 -14.41 -30.89 0.35
N ALA A 51 -13.79 -31.35 1.44
CA ALA A 51 -14.22 -32.54 2.15
C ALA A 51 -15.58 -32.29 2.83
N ASN A 52 -15.77 -31.11 3.42
CA ASN A 52 -17.01 -30.75 4.11
C ASN A 52 -18.20 -30.61 3.16
N ILE A 53 -17.98 -30.17 1.91
CA ILE A 53 -19.00 -30.16 0.86
C ILE A 53 -19.53 -31.56 0.58
N LEU A 54 -18.64 -32.58 0.59
CA LEU A 54 -19.03 -33.98 0.37
C LEU A 54 -19.86 -34.56 1.52
N HIS A 55 -19.72 -34.01 2.74
CA HIS A 55 -20.43 -34.45 3.93
C HIS A 55 -21.68 -33.59 4.23
N GLU A 56 -22.07 -32.69 3.33
CA GLU A 56 -23.22 -31.77 3.48
C GLU A 56 -23.16 -30.83 4.71
N GLU A 57 -21.96 -30.64 5.29
CA GLU A 57 -21.75 -29.79 6.45
C GLU A 57 -21.59 -28.31 6.05
N LEU A 58 -22.71 -27.63 5.83
CA LEU A 58 -22.74 -26.26 5.31
C LEU A 58 -21.99 -25.24 6.20
N VAL A 59 -22.15 -25.33 7.53
CA VAL A 59 -21.49 -24.43 8.49
C VAL A 59 -19.96 -24.62 8.49
N SER A 60 -19.52 -25.88 8.49
CA SER A 60 -18.10 -26.24 8.44
C SER A 60 -17.46 -25.81 7.12
N THR A 61 -18.16 -26.03 6.01
CA THR A 61 -17.74 -25.60 4.67
C THR A 61 -17.48 -24.09 4.58
N ILE A 62 -18.44 -23.29 5.07
CA ILE A 62 -18.35 -21.82 5.07
C ILE A 62 -17.16 -21.37 5.94
N GLY A 63 -17.03 -21.93 7.15
CA GLY A 63 -15.93 -21.63 8.06
C GLY A 63 -14.56 -21.90 7.44
N SER A 64 -14.37 -23.09 6.86
CA SER A 64 -13.10 -23.50 6.24
C SER A 64 -12.77 -22.68 4.98
N LEU A 65 -13.77 -22.29 4.17
CA LEU A 65 -13.54 -21.43 3.01
C LEU A 65 -13.04 -20.03 3.43
N LEU A 66 -13.68 -19.44 4.43
CA LEU A 66 -13.36 -18.10 4.93
C LEU A 66 -12.03 -18.06 5.67
N TYR A 67 -11.74 -19.08 6.49
CA TYR A 67 -10.43 -19.22 7.13
C TYR A 67 -9.32 -19.37 6.08
N GLY A 68 -9.55 -20.18 5.04
CA GLY A 68 -8.63 -20.32 3.92
C GLY A 68 -8.37 -18.99 3.19
N ALA A 69 -9.43 -18.22 2.90
CA ALA A 69 -9.30 -16.89 2.29
C ALA A 69 -8.53 -15.90 3.20
N ALA A 70 -8.79 -15.91 4.50
CA ALA A 70 -8.11 -15.08 5.48
C ALA A 70 -6.61 -15.42 5.56
N MET A 71 -6.27 -16.71 5.63
CA MET A 71 -4.88 -17.18 5.62
C MET A 71 -4.18 -16.85 4.29
N LEU A 72 -4.87 -16.94 3.15
CA LEU A 72 -4.30 -16.57 1.86
C LEU A 72 -3.92 -15.09 1.83
N LEU A 73 -4.80 -14.20 2.29
CA LEU A 73 -4.51 -12.75 2.38
C LEU A 73 -3.36 -12.46 3.36
N MET A 74 -3.31 -13.16 4.49
CA MET A 74 -2.23 -13.04 5.47
C MET A 74 -0.90 -13.53 4.90
N GLY A 75 -0.88 -14.65 4.19
CA GLY A 75 0.31 -15.18 3.52
C GLY A 75 0.87 -14.20 2.48
N VAL A 76 -0.01 -13.62 1.66
CA VAL A 76 0.35 -12.55 0.72
C VAL A 76 0.93 -11.34 1.46
N MET A 77 0.33 -10.92 2.58
CA MET A 77 0.85 -9.82 3.41
C MET A 77 2.26 -10.14 3.95
N CYS A 78 2.48 -11.32 4.50
CA CYS A 78 3.78 -11.77 5.01
C CYS A 78 4.86 -11.80 3.91
N VAL A 79 4.56 -12.35 2.74
CA VAL A 79 5.47 -12.37 1.58
C VAL A 79 5.87 -10.95 1.16
N ARG A 80 4.90 -10.01 1.18
CA ARG A 80 5.16 -8.60 0.86
C ARG A 80 5.99 -7.88 1.91
N LEU A 81 5.74 -8.15 3.20
CA LEU A 81 6.57 -7.66 4.31
C LEU A 81 7.98 -8.28 4.29
N GLY A 82 8.09 -9.49 3.74
CA GLY A 82 9.35 -10.18 3.42
C GLY A 82 10.18 -9.50 2.34
N GLY A 83 9.65 -8.47 1.69
CA GLY A 83 10.35 -7.72 0.66
C GLY A 83 10.15 -8.30 -0.74
N ILE A 84 9.18 -9.19 -0.96
CA ILE A 84 8.74 -9.59 -2.32
C ILE A 84 7.57 -8.68 -2.71
N ARG A 85 7.89 -7.54 -3.32
CA ARG A 85 6.92 -6.50 -3.73
C ARG A 85 7.27 -5.93 -5.11
N HIS A 86 6.25 -5.40 -5.80
CA HIS A 86 6.37 -4.88 -7.18
C HIS A 86 7.05 -5.88 -8.11
N VAL A 87 6.62 -7.15 -8.06
CA VAL A 87 7.21 -8.27 -8.82
C VAL A 87 7.00 -8.09 -10.31
N LEU A 88 5.79 -7.67 -10.68
CA LEU A 88 5.35 -7.44 -12.03
C LEU A 88 4.89 -6.00 -12.20
N TYR A 89 4.97 -5.54 -13.44
CA TYR A 89 4.30 -4.32 -13.86
C TYR A 89 2.80 -4.41 -13.57
N SER A 90 2.23 -3.35 -12.99
CA SER A 90 0.80 -3.32 -12.71
C SER A 90 0.03 -2.72 -13.89
N PRO A 91 -0.94 -3.42 -14.49
CA PRO A 91 -1.77 -2.90 -15.59
C PRO A 91 -2.74 -1.78 -15.13
N ARG A 92 -2.69 -1.41 -13.85
CA ARG A 92 -3.42 -0.28 -13.29
C ARG A 92 -2.70 1.05 -13.53
N ILE A 93 -1.39 1.02 -13.77
CA ILE A 93 -0.66 2.18 -14.29
C ILE A 93 -1.07 2.30 -15.76
N ARG A 94 -1.64 3.43 -16.14
CA ARG A 94 -2.20 3.61 -17.49
C ARG A 94 -1.88 4.99 -18.01
N SER A 95 -1.77 5.08 -19.32
CA SER A 95 -1.77 6.36 -20.03
C SER A 95 -3.18 6.95 -19.96
N TYR A 96 -3.30 8.20 -19.54
CA TYR A 96 -4.56 8.91 -19.38
C TYR A 96 -4.44 10.29 -20.04
N ARG A 97 -5.49 10.68 -20.78
CA ARG A 97 -5.55 11.99 -21.41
C ARG A 97 -6.27 12.95 -20.49
N HIS A 98 -5.50 13.87 -19.90
CA HIS A 98 -6.05 14.98 -19.14
C HIS A 98 -6.65 16.03 -20.07
N PRO A 99 -7.81 16.64 -19.73
CA PRO A 99 -8.44 17.67 -20.55
C PRO A 99 -7.53 18.89 -20.81
N GLU A 100 -6.73 19.27 -19.82
CA GLU A 100 -5.90 20.49 -19.86
C GLU A 100 -4.43 20.22 -20.22
N TYR A 101 -3.89 19.06 -19.82
CA TYR A 101 -2.44 18.78 -19.90
C TYR A 101 -2.08 17.75 -20.97
N GLY A 102 -3.08 17.20 -21.67
CA GLY A 102 -2.89 16.19 -22.70
C GLY A 102 -2.61 14.80 -22.14
N THR A 103 -1.99 13.95 -22.95
CA THR A 103 -1.68 12.56 -22.57
C THR A 103 -0.52 12.52 -21.57
N GLY A 104 -0.68 11.72 -20.52
CA GLY A 104 0.36 11.45 -19.53
C GLY A 104 0.16 10.08 -18.87
N ILE A 105 0.97 9.79 -17.86
CA ILE A 105 0.93 8.53 -17.10
C ILE A 105 0.20 8.77 -15.78
N VAL A 106 -0.77 7.93 -15.43
CA VAL A 106 -1.42 7.98 -14.12
C VAL A 106 -1.05 6.75 -13.30
N VAL A 107 -0.49 7.01 -12.13
CA VAL A 107 -0.14 6.03 -11.11
C VAL A 107 -1.20 6.04 -10.02
N PRO A 108 -2.06 5.01 -9.94
CA PRO A 108 -3.08 4.94 -8.92
C PRO A 108 -2.52 4.45 -7.58
N GLY A 109 -3.34 4.63 -6.54
CA GLY A 109 -3.09 4.07 -5.23
C GLY A 109 -2.92 2.53 -5.27
N GLY A 110 -1.91 2.05 -4.58
CA GLY A 110 -1.52 0.64 -4.51
C GLY A 110 -2.28 -0.17 -3.48
N LEU A 111 -2.05 -1.49 -3.54
CA LEU A 111 -2.45 -2.41 -2.48
C LEU A 111 -1.44 -2.24 -1.34
N THR A 112 -1.74 -1.49 -0.30
CA THR A 112 -0.85 -1.32 0.88
C THR A 112 -1.13 -2.42 1.92
N PRO A 113 -0.21 -2.70 2.86
CA PRO A 113 -0.47 -3.65 3.96
C PRO A 113 -1.76 -3.33 4.72
N LEU A 114 -2.04 -2.04 4.95
CA LEU A 114 -3.28 -1.58 5.57
C LEU A 114 -4.51 -1.95 4.75
N THR A 115 -4.45 -1.89 3.41
CA THR A 115 -5.57 -2.30 2.56
C THR A 115 -5.82 -3.80 2.58
N ILE A 116 -4.75 -4.61 2.67
CA ILE A 116 -4.88 -6.06 2.83
C ILE A 116 -5.50 -6.37 4.19
N PHE A 117 -5.01 -5.72 5.25
CA PHE A 117 -5.54 -5.87 6.60
C PHE A 117 -7.02 -5.47 6.70
N MET A 118 -7.42 -4.38 6.05
CA MET A 118 -8.83 -3.98 5.94
C MET A 118 -9.67 -5.06 5.25
N VAL A 119 -9.22 -5.58 4.10
CA VAL A 119 -9.96 -6.65 3.38
C VAL A 119 -10.04 -7.91 4.24
N LEU A 120 -8.98 -8.25 4.98
CA LEU A 120 -8.98 -9.34 5.95
C LEU A 120 -10.05 -9.13 7.03
N LEU A 121 -10.17 -7.94 7.61
CA LEU A 121 -11.21 -7.63 8.58
C LEU A 121 -12.63 -7.76 7.99
N VAL A 122 -12.83 -7.40 6.73
CA VAL A 122 -14.12 -7.60 6.05
C VAL A 122 -14.42 -9.09 5.88
N VAL A 123 -13.46 -9.87 5.39
CA VAL A 123 -13.63 -11.32 5.17
C VAL A 123 -13.92 -12.02 6.50
N VAL A 124 -13.15 -11.72 7.55
CA VAL A 124 -13.38 -12.26 8.90
C VAL A 124 -14.72 -11.79 9.45
N GLY A 125 -15.05 -10.50 9.31
CA GLY A 125 -16.28 -9.91 9.82
C GLY A 125 -17.54 -10.52 9.20
N LEU A 126 -17.60 -10.57 7.87
CA LEU A 126 -18.70 -11.23 7.14
C LEU A 126 -18.74 -12.72 7.44
N GLY A 127 -17.58 -13.35 7.60
CA GLY A 127 -17.49 -14.76 7.91
C GLY A 127 -18.06 -15.13 9.27
N CYS A 128 -17.71 -14.38 10.30
CA CYS A 128 -18.26 -14.58 11.65
C CYS A 128 -19.80 -14.39 11.66
N LEU A 129 -20.33 -13.42 10.89
CA LEU A 129 -21.78 -13.25 10.75
C LEU A 129 -22.46 -14.39 9.99
N ALA A 130 -21.83 -14.87 8.91
CA ALA A 130 -22.33 -15.97 8.10
C ALA A 130 -22.35 -17.31 8.84
N VAL A 131 -21.47 -17.49 9.84
CA VAL A 131 -21.47 -18.65 10.76
C VAL A 131 -22.44 -18.43 11.92
N ALA A 132 -22.51 -17.21 12.48
CA ALA A 132 -23.40 -16.88 13.58
C ALA A 132 -24.89 -17.07 13.20
N ALA A 133 -25.31 -16.60 12.02
CA ALA A 133 -26.71 -16.69 11.57
C ALA A 133 -27.27 -18.13 11.57
N PRO A 134 -26.64 -19.13 10.91
CA PRO A 134 -27.09 -20.51 10.96
C PRO A 134 -26.93 -21.12 12.35
N THR A 135 -25.87 -20.80 13.11
CA THR A 135 -25.74 -21.36 14.49
C THR A 135 -26.83 -20.89 15.44
N ILE A 136 -27.37 -19.67 15.28
CA ILE A 136 -28.51 -19.12 16.06
C ILE A 136 -29.84 -19.68 15.54
N TYR A 137 -29.95 -19.93 14.23
CA TYR A 137 -31.18 -20.44 13.62
C TYR A 137 -31.34 -21.96 13.78
N ILE A 138 -30.24 -22.71 13.78
CA ILE A 138 -30.20 -24.17 13.89
C ILE A 138 -30.20 -24.64 15.35
N THR A 139 -30.09 -23.75 16.34
CA THR A 139 -29.99 -24.12 17.78
C THR A 139 -31.21 -24.83 18.37
N ASP A 140 -32.26 -25.07 17.59
CA ASP A 140 -33.33 -26.02 17.95
C ASP A 140 -32.94 -27.50 17.73
N LYS A 141 -31.78 -27.79 17.10
CA LYS A 141 -31.28 -29.15 16.85
C LYS A 141 -29.91 -29.36 17.48
N SER A 142 -29.91 -30.21 18.51
CA SER A 142 -28.81 -30.61 19.39
C SER A 142 -27.73 -31.48 18.72
N GLU A 143 -27.16 -31.06 17.59
CA GLU A 143 -26.23 -31.88 16.79
C GLU A 143 -24.82 -31.26 16.65
N LEU A 144 -24.32 -30.59 17.69
CA LEU A 144 -22.89 -30.24 17.77
C LEU A 144 -22.21 -31.00 18.93
N PRO A 145 -20.92 -31.38 18.78
CA PRO A 145 -20.23 -32.24 19.74
C PRO A 145 -20.27 -31.69 21.17
N TYR A 146 -20.49 -32.62 22.11
CA TYR A 146 -20.65 -32.43 23.55
C TYR A 146 -19.68 -31.38 24.16
N GLY A 147 -20.24 -30.37 24.85
CA GLY A 147 -19.48 -29.52 25.78
C GLY A 147 -19.24 -28.06 25.36
N ARG A 148 -19.85 -27.57 24.27
CA ARG A 148 -19.70 -26.16 23.85
C ARG A 148 -21.06 -25.47 23.86
N ASP A 149 -21.22 -24.41 24.66
CA ASP A 149 -22.44 -23.59 24.65
C ASP A 149 -22.63 -22.97 23.25
N PRO A 150 -23.62 -23.43 22.47
CA PRO A 150 -23.80 -22.99 21.09
C PRO A 150 -24.23 -21.52 21.04
N HIS A 151 -25.03 -21.09 22.02
CA HIS A 151 -25.42 -19.69 22.17
C HIS A 151 -24.24 -18.78 22.52
N ALA A 152 -23.36 -19.19 23.43
CA ALA A 152 -22.21 -18.37 23.82
C ALA A 152 -21.25 -18.16 22.63
N THR A 153 -20.93 -19.24 21.91
CA THR A 153 -20.06 -19.17 20.71
C THR A 153 -20.67 -18.35 19.59
N ALA A 154 -21.97 -18.46 19.35
CA ALA A 154 -22.67 -17.64 18.37
C ALA A 154 -22.65 -16.14 18.72
N ILE A 155 -22.86 -15.80 20.00
CA ILE A 155 -22.78 -14.41 20.48
C ILE A 155 -21.35 -13.86 20.30
N PHE A 156 -20.31 -14.61 20.67
CA PHE A 156 -18.92 -14.18 20.46
C PHE A 156 -18.61 -13.95 18.98
N MET A 157 -19.06 -14.84 18.09
CA MET A 157 -18.88 -14.68 16.65
C MET A 157 -19.63 -13.46 16.11
N LEU A 158 -20.87 -13.23 16.55
CA LEU A 158 -21.65 -12.05 16.15
C LEU A 158 -20.96 -10.76 16.59
N VAL A 159 -20.59 -10.64 17.87
CA VAL A 159 -19.92 -9.45 18.40
C VAL A 159 -18.57 -9.24 17.71
N GLY A 160 -17.75 -10.29 17.58
CA GLY A 160 -16.47 -10.22 16.89
C GLY A 160 -16.60 -9.80 15.43
N GLY A 161 -17.61 -10.32 14.73
CA GLY A 161 -17.92 -9.97 13.34
C GLY A 161 -18.30 -8.49 13.19
N VAL A 162 -19.21 -8.00 14.05
CA VAL A 162 -19.61 -6.59 14.07
C VAL A 162 -18.43 -5.68 14.37
N VAL A 163 -17.61 -5.99 15.37
CA VAL A 163 -16.42 -5.20 15.72
C VAL A 163 -15.42 -5.16 14.56
N ALA A 164 -15.18 -6.29 13.87
CA ALA A 164 -14.31 -6.34 12.71
C ALA A 164 -14.82 -5.49 11.54
N LEU A 165 -16.13 -5.50 11.29
CA LEU A 165 -16.76 -4.66 10.26
C LEU A 165 -16.71 -3.17 10.61
N ILE A 166 -16.96 -2.82 11.88
CA ILE A 166 -16.83 -1.43 12.36
C ILE A 166 -15.38 -0.96 12.19
N ALA A 167 -14.41 -1.77 12.62
CA ALA A 167 -12.99 -1.46 12.44
C ALA A 167 -12.64 -1.25 10.96
N SER A 168 -13.12 -2.12 10.06
CA SER A 168 -12.94 -1.95 8.62
C SER A 168 -13.59 -0.66 8.09
N ALA A 169 -14.80 -0.33 8.54
CA ALA A 169 -15.48 0.91 8.15
C ALA A 169 -14.68 2.14 8.58
N VAL A 170 -14.12 2.13 9.79
CA VAL A 170 -13.20 3.16 10.29
C VAL A 170 -11.94 3.25 9.42
N PHE A 171 -11.35 2.13 9.01
CA PHE A 171 -10.21 2.13 8.08
C PHE A 171 -10.55 2.74 6.72
N VAL A 172 -11.72 2.41 6.15
CA VAL A 172 -12.20 3.02 4.90
C VAL A 172 -12.37 4.53 5.05
N TRP A 173 -12.82 4.97 6.23
CA TRP A 173 -13.01 6.37 6.55
C TRP A 173 -11.72 7.19 6.51
N PHE A 174 -10.67 6.68 7.16
CA PHE A 174 -9.36 7.36 7.22
C PHE A 174 -8.51 7.17 5.96
N ARG A 175 -8.96 6.34 5.01
CA ARG A 175 -8.21 6.09 3.78
C ARG A 175 -8.23 7.33 2.88
N LEU A 176 -7.04 7.81 2.54
CA LEU A 176 -6.82 8.85 1.54
C LEU A 176 -6.32 8.21 0.24
N PRO A 177 -7.20 7.87 -0.72
CA PRO A 177 -6.75 7.42 -2.03
C PRO A 177 -6.02 8.55 -2.75
N THR A 178 -4.73 8.32 -2.97
CA THR A 178 -3.82 9.21 -3.70
C THR A 178 -3.57 8.67 -5.09
N THR A 179 -3.62 9.55 -6.09
CA THR A 179 -3.21 9.26 -7.46
C THR A 179 -2.21 10.32 -7.92
N VAL A 180 -1.17 9.88 -8.61
CA VAL A 180 -0.15 10.78 -9.17
C VAL A 180 -0.19 10.68 -10.68
N GLY A 181 -0.38 11.80 -11.36
CA GLY A 181 -0.26 11.96 -12.80
C GLY A 181 1.09 12.57 -13.16
N LEU A 182 1.74 12.05 -14.20
CA LEU A 182 2.94 12.61 -14.80
C LEU A 182 2.60 13.01 -16.23
N TYR A 183 2.65 14.31 -16.52
CA TYR A 183 2.37 14.86 -17.84
C TYR A 183 3.60 15.59 -18.38
N PRO A 184 3.70 15.82 -19.70
CA PRO A 184 4.81 16.58 -20.28
C PRO A 184 4.98 17.99 -19.67
N GLN A 185 3.90 18.57 -19.15
CA GLN A 185 3.88 19.92 -18.57
C GLN A 185 4.21 19.95 -17.07
N GLY A 186 3.96 18.86 -16.34
CA GLY A 186 4.16 18.84 -14.89
C GLY A 186 3.72 17.55 -14.20
N ILE A 187 3.74 17.60 -12.88
CA ILE A 187 3.29 16.54 -11.97
C ILE A 187 1.95 16.94 -11.39
N GLU A 188 0.96 16.07 -11.51
CA GLU A 188 -0.33 16.20 -10.85
C GLU A 188 -0.40 15.25 -9.67
N ARG A 189 -0.84 15.72 -8.51
CA ARG A 189 -1.19 14.86 -7.38
C ARG A 189 -2.62 15.15 -6.98
N VAL A 190 -3.45 14.11 -7.05
CA VAL A 190 -4.85 14.16 -6.63
C VAL A 190 -5.00 13.33 -5.37
N VAL A 191 -5.39 13.97 -4.28
CA VAL A 191 -5.70 13.30 -3.01
C VAL A 191 -7.17 13.48 -2.71
N ARG A 192 -7.89 12.36 -2.71
CA ARG A 192 -9.31 12.35 -2.41
C ARG A 192 -9.47 12.11 -0.91
N SER A 193 -10.07 13.07 -0.24
CA SER A 193 -10.48 12.95 1.15
C SER A 193 -11.99 12.76 1.24
N ARG A 194 -12.42 11.79 2.05
CA ARG A 194 -13.82 11.65 2.45
C ARG A 194 -13.97 12.32 3.81
N LYS A 195 -14.49 13.55 3.83
CA LYS A 195 -15.00 14.16 5.07
C LYS A 195 -16.47 13.79 5.20
N LEU A 196 -17.01 13.73 6.42
CA LEU A 196 -18.33 13.18 6.79
C LEU A 196 -19.50 13.38 5.81
N ARG A 197 -19.51 14.51 5.09
CA ARG A 197 -20.56 14.86 4.13
C ARG A 197 -20.05 15.23 2.74
N ARG A 198 -18.74 15.35 2.53
CA ARG A 198 -18.16 15.90 1.29
C ARG A 198 -16.95 15.10 0.84
N ASN A 199 -17.04 14.58 -0.39
CA ASN A 199 -15.87 14.07 -1.10
C ASN A 199 -15.12 15.28 -1.66
N ASN A 200 -14.03 15.65 -1.01
CA ASN A 200 -13.15 16.70 -1.49
C ASN A 200 -11.96 16.06 -2.21
N ALA A 201 -11.70 16.46 -3.45
CA ALA A 201 -10.49 16.12 -4.15
C ALA A 201 -9.57 17.35 -4.12
N THR A 202 -8.43 17.21 -3.44
CA THR A 202 -7.39 18.22 -3.51
C THR A 202 -6.50 17.86 -4.70
N VAL A 203 -6.58 18.67 -5.75
CA VAL A 203 -5.74 18.56 -6.95
C VAL A 203 -4.61 19.57 -6.78
N GLN A 204 -3.38 19.10 -6.90
CA GLN A 204 -2.21 19.96 -6.94
C GLN A 204 -1.44 19.65 -8.22
N PHE A 205 -1.14 20.70 -8.99
CA PHE A 205 -0.35 20.60 -10.20
C PHE A 205 0.92 21.42 -10.02
N VAL A 206 2.05 20.84 -10.37
CA VAL A 206 3.37 21.46 -10.30
C VAL A 206 4.00 21.39 -11.67
N HIS A 207 4.30 22.53 -12.28
CA HIS A 207 4.99 22.56 -13.56
C HIS A 207 6.45 22.13 -13.39
N TRP A 208 6.99 21.42 -14.39
CA TRP A 208 8.39 20.99 -14.35
C TRP A 208 9.39 22.14 -14.24
N ASN A 209 9.02 23.34 -14.72
CA ASN A 209 9.87 24.52 -14.68
C ASN A 209 9.91 25.19 -13.30
N ASP A 210 8.93 24.87 -12.44
CA ASP A 210 8.84 25.42 -11.08
C ASP A 210 9.55 24.52 -10.06
N ILE A 211 10.13 23.40 -10.50
CA ILE A 211 10.82 22.43 -9.64
C ILE A 211 12.29 22.82 -9.51
N GLU A 212 12.72 23.14 -8.30
CA GLU A 212 14.12 23.46 -7.98
C GLU A 212 14.95 22.20 -7.73
N GLY A 213 14.33 21.15 -7.17
CA GLY A 213 15.04 19.93 -6.81
C GLY A 213 14.12 18.78 -6.42
N ILE A 214 14.65 17.56 -6.55
CA ILE A 214 13.94 16.32 -6.21
C ILE A 214 14.79 15.46 -5.27
N ALA A 215 14.32 15.31 -4.04
CA ALA A 215 14.96 14.49 -3.02
C ALA A 215 14.16 13.21 -2.75
N GLY A 216 14.83 12.06 -2.73
CA GLY A 216 14.28 10.83 -2.17
C GLY A 216 14.59 10.79 -0.68
N THR A 217 13.57 10.82 0.17
CA THR A 217 13.69 10.82 1.63
C THR A 217 12.92 9.63 2.23
N ASP A 218 13.23 9.32 3.49
CA ASP A 218 12.52 8.32 4.28
C ASP A 218 11.86 9.00 5.48
N ILE A 219 10.57 8.74 5.69
CA ILE A 219 9.98 8.95 7.01
C ILE A 219 10.30 7.72 7.84
N VAL A 220 11.11 7.91 8.88
CA VAL A 220 11.41 6.86 9.86
C VAL A 220 10.40 6.96 10.99
N THR A 221 9.39 6.09 10.98
CA THR A 221 8.50 5.93 12.13
C THR A 221 9.10 4.88 13.04
N ARG A 222 9.63 5.32 14.19
CA ARG A 222 10.08 4.41 15.24
C ARG A 222 8.86 3.77 15.89
N SER A 223 8.60 2.50 15.56
CA SER A 223 7.61 1.69 16.26
C SER A 223 8.31 0.84 17.31
N GLY A 224 7.62 0.42 18.38
CA GLY A 224 8.21 -0.46 19.40
C GLY A 224 8.74 -1.80 18.86
N TYR A 225 8.35 -2.18 17.64
CA TYR A 225 8.79 -3.40 16.93
C TYR A 225 9.88 -3.14 15.89
N GLY A 226 10.40 -1.90 15.78
CA GLY A 226 11.48 -1.51 14.89
C GLY A 226 11.21 -0.23 14.10
N ASP A 227 12.24 0.28 13.44
CA ASP A 227 12.17 1.47 12.59
C ASP A 227 11.49 1.11 11.25
N VAL A 228 10.30 1.67 11.02
CA VAL A 228 9.58 1.55 9.75
C VAL A 228 9.97 2.71 8.86
N ARG A 229 10.70 2.41 7.77
CA ARG A 229 11.09 3.41 6.77
C ARG A 229 10.05 3.46 5.66
N THR A 230 9.41 4.62 5.52
CA THR A 230 8.40 4.88 4.49
C THR A 230 9.03 5.74 3.40
N PRO A 231 9.25 5.19 2.18
CA PRO A 231 9.84 5.95 1.08
C PRO A 231 8.94 7.10 0.65
N MET A 232 9.53 8.29 0.50
CA MET A 232 8.85 9.52 0.11
C MET A 232 9.69 10.32 -0.88
N ILE A 233 9.06 10.89 -1.90
CA ILE A 233 9.73 11.80 -2.84
C ILE A 233 9.31 13.23 -2.48
N HIS A 234 10.28 14.08 -2.17
CA HIS A 234 10.09 15.50 -1.97
C HIS A 234 10.40 16.22 -3.28
N VAL A 235 9.41 16.93 -3.81
CA VAL A 235 9.57 17.82 -4.96
C VAL A 235 9.59 19.24 -4.42
N HIS A 236 10.76 19.89 -4.46
CA HIS A 236 10.95 21.27 -4.02
C HIS A 236 10.55 22.21 -5.13
N THR A 237 9.71 23.19 -4.80
CA THR A 237 9.11 24.12 -5.77
C THR A 237 9.35 25.57 -5.41
N THR A 238 9.49 26.42 -6.42
CA THR A 238 9.58 27.89 -6.28
C THR A 238 8.29 28.47 -5.69
N GLY A 239 7.14 27.93 -6.11
CA GLY A 239 5.81 28.35 -5.68
C GLY A 239 5.47 27.92 -4.24
N ARG A 240 4.57 28.69 -3.60
CA ARG A 240 4.02 28.39 -2.27
C ARG A 240 2.70 27.66 -2.38
N PHE A 241 2.56 26.55 -1.64
CA PHE A 241 1.29 25.85 -1.54
C PHE A 241 0.40 26.43 -0.44
N PRO A 242 -0.88 26.75 -0.74
CA PRO A 242 -1.79 27.27 0.28
C PRO A 242 -2.03 26.22 1.39
N PRO A 243 -2.16 26.64 2.67
CA PRO A 243 -2.38 25.74 3.81
C PRO A 243 -3.55 24.77 3.62
N GLU A 244 -4.61 25.20 2.94
CA GLU A 244 -5.81 24.41 2.71
C GLU A 244 -5.61 23.25 1.74
N ALA A 245 -4.63 23.37 0.84
CA ALA A 245 -4.30 22.31 -0.12
C ALA A 245 -3.28 21.32 0.47
N ARG A 246 -2.54 21.68 1.51
CA ARG A 246 -1.45 20.85 2.06
C ARG A 246 -1.96 19.59 2.76
N ILE A 247 -1.28 18.49 2.46
CA ILE A 247 -1.41 17.20 3.15
C ILE A 247 -0.46 17.21 4.36
N PRO A 248 -0.67 16.40 5.41
CA PRO A 248 0.21 16.39 6.58
C PRO A 248 1.71 16.22 6.32
N HIS A 249 2.10 15.74 5.14
CA HIS A 249 3.50 15.56 4.73
C HIS A 249 4.04 16.67 3.81
N ASP A 250 3.19 17.62 3.39
CA ASP A 250 3.61 18.75 2.56
C ASP A 250 4.14 19.90 3.41
N GLU A 251 5.14 20.59 2.87
CA GLU A 251 5.65 21.84 3.41
C GLU A 251 5.23 23.02 2.53
N GLU A 252 5.58 24.25 2.91
CA GLU A 252 5.19 25.45 2.15
C GLU A 252 5.70 25.44 0.70
N HIS A 253 6.91 24.89 0.49
CA HIS A 253 7.62 24.83 -0.79
C HIS A 253 7.95 23.40 -1.22
N THR A 254 7.35 22.40 -0.58
CA THR A 254 7.67 20.99 -0.82
C THR A 254 6.41 20.17 -1.01
N LEU A 255 6.28 19.56 -2.18
CA LEU A 255 5.25 18.57 -2.48
C LEU A 255 5.76 17.17 -2.10
N ALA A 256 5.07 16.49 -1.19
CA ALA A 256 5.47 15.16 -0.73
C ALA A 256 4.69 14.03 -1.44
N ILE A 257 5.39 13.14 -2.13
CA ILE A 257 4.80 11.96 -2.76
C ILE A 257 5.14 10.73 -1.90
N VAL A 258 4.17 10.29 -1.10
CA VAL A 258 4.29 9.08 -0.26
C VAL A 258 4.22 7.84 -1.15
N CYS A 259 5.37 7.21 -1.43
CA CYS A 259 5.45 6.14 -2.41
C CYS A 259 4.75 4.86 -1.97
N THR A 260 4.61 4.62 -0.65
CA THR A 260 3.90 3.45 -0.12
C THR A 260 2.41 3.46 -0.43
N TRP A 261 1.84 4.62 -0.75
CA TRP A 261 0.44 4.74 -1.14
C TRP A 261 0.23 4.41 -2.61
N LEU A 262 1.27 4.39 -3.43
CA LEU A 262 1.22 4.19 -4.88
C LEU A 262 1.52 2.73 -5.25
N ILE A 263 1.06 2.32 -6.44
CA ILE A 263 1.31 0.97 -6.95
C ILE A 263 2.67 0.83 -7.65
N ALA A 264 3.23 1.94 -8.12
CA ALA A 264 4.53 1.99 -8.78
C ALA A 264 5.67 1.63 -7.82
N GLU A 265 6.77 1.13 -8.37
CA GLU A 265 7.98 0.89 -7.59
C GLU A 265 8.65 2.24 -7.26
N PRO A 266 9.01 2.51 -5.99
CA PRO A 266 9.47 3.84 -5.56
C PRO A 266 10.71 4.35 -6.30
N ASN A 267 11.70 3.49 -6.55
CA ASN A 267 12.93 3.93 -7.23
C ASN A 267 12.66 4.22 -8.71
N ALA A 268 11.90 3.40 -9.42
CA ALA A 268 11.49 3.64 -10.80
C ALA A 268 10.72 4.97 -10.93
N LEU A 269 9.82 5.26 -9.97
CA LEU A 269 9.12 6.53 -9.93
C LEU A 269 10.07 7.72 -9.69
N LEU A 270 10.98 7.61 -8.72
CA LEU A 270 11.98 8.64 -8.44
C LEU A 270 12.90 8.89 -9.64
N THR A 271 13.41 7.83 -10.26
CA THR A 271 14.29 7.92 -11.44
C THR A 271 13.57 8.59 -12.60
N LEU A 272 12.31 8.23 -12.85
CA LEU A 272 11.53 8.87 -13.91
C LEU A 272 11.32 10.36 -13.63
N ILE A 273 10.89 10.73 -12.42
CA ILE A 273 10.65 12.14 -12.05
C ILE A 273 11.95 12.95 -12.17
N ARG A 274 13.09 12.41 -11.69
CA ARG A 274 14.40 13.06 -11.85
C ARG A 274 14.79 13.23 -13.31
N GLN A 275 14.63 12.20 -14.12
CA GLN A 275 14.93 12.27 -15.56
C GLN A 275 14.11 13.36 -16.25
N MET A 276 12.81 13.46 -15.96
CA MET A 276 11.93 14.48 -16.55
C MET A 276 12.26 15.91 -16.09
N SER A 277 12.78 16.04 -14.86
CA SER A 277 13.25 17.32 -14.32
C SER A 277 14.56 17.76 -14.95
N GLU A 278 15.54 16.86 -15.03
CA GLU A 278 16.90 17.13 -15.52
C GLU A 278 16.97 17.24 -17.06
N ARG A 279 16.09 16.54 -17.79
CA ARG A 279 16.08 16.49 -19.26
C ARG A 279 14.73 16.95 -19.82
N PRO A 280 14.57 18.26 -20.10
CA PRO A 280 13.32 18.78 -20.63
C PRO A 280 12.84 18.13 -21.94
N ASN A 281 13.78 17.70 -22.80
CA ASN A 281 13.46 17.05 -24.08
C ASN A 281 12.77 15.68 -23.89
N ASP A 282 13.11 14.98 -22.80
CA ASP A 282 12.58 13.65 -22.49
C ASP A 282 11.12 13.72 -22.00
N ARG A 283 10.61 14.90 -21.64
CA ARG A 283 9.21 15.08 -21.19
C ARG A 283 8.18 14.66 -22.23
N THR A 284 8.54 14.70 -23.51
CA THR A 284 7.71 14.20 -24.62
C THR A 284 7.45 12.69 -24.55
N LEU A 285 8.34 11.94 -23.89
CA LEU A 285 8.17 10.49 -23.69
C LEU A 285 6.94 10.18 -22.84
N LEU A 286 6.53 11.09 -21.94
CA LEU A 286 5.32 10.93 -21.12
C LEU A 286 4.03 10.98 -21.93
N ALA A 287 4.05 11.61 -23.11
CA ALA A 287 2.88 11.72 -23.97
C ALA A 287 2.62 10.47 -24.83
N ARG A 288 3.56 9.53 -24.87
CA ARG A 288 3.45 8.31 -25.67
C ARG A 288 2.40 7.36 -25.08
N GLU A 289 1.78 6.54 -25.93
CA GLU A 289 0.80 5.56 -25.46
C GLU A 289 1.43 4.47 -24.58
N ASP A 290 2.68 4.11 -24.86
CA ASP A 290 3.50 3.15 -24.11
C ASP A 290 4.29 3.79 -22.94
N ALA A 291 4.07 5.08 -22.65
CA ALA A 291 4.80 5.79 -21.60
C ALA A 291 4.70 5.10 -20.23
N ALA A 292 3.60 4.40 -19.97
CA ALA A 292 3.43 3.64 -18.73
C ALA A 292 4.49 2.54 -18.53
N GLU A 293 5.12 2.04 -19.60
CA GLU A 293 6.23 1.08 -19.53
C GLU A 293 7.51 1.68 -18.94
N LEU A 294 7.67 3.00 -18.96
CA LEU A 294 8.81 3.69 -18.32
C LEU A 294 8.86 3.47 -16.80
N LEU A 295 7.72 3.12 -16.19
CA LEU A 295 7.61 2.78 -14.76
C LEU A 295 7.74 1.27 -14.50
N ARG A 296 8.16 0.48 -15.50
CA ARG A 296 8.37 -0.96 -15.32
C ARG A 296 9.54 -1.19 -14.35
N PRO A 297 9.31 -1.87 -13.22
CA PRO A 297 10.39 -2.10 -12.27
C PRO A 297 11.42 -3.09 -12.84
N PRO A 298 12.70 -2.96 -12.48
CA PRO A 298 13.69 -3.98 -12.80
C PRO A 298 13.32 -5.33 -12.15
N PRO A 299 13.77 -6.46 -12.71
CA PRO A 299 13.46 -7.77 -12.15
C PRO A 299 14.00 -7.91 -10.71
N LEU A 300 13.28 -8.66 -9.86
CA LEU A 300 13.62 -8.80 -8.43
C LEU A 300 15.05 -9.29 -8.20
N ARG A 301 15.54 -10.20 -9.06
CA ARG A 301 16.90 -10.75 -8.94
C ARG A 301 17.96 -9.67 -9.06
N GLU A 302 17.77 -8.69 -9.94
CA GLU A 302 18.68 -7.57 -10.11
C GLU A 302 18.61 -6.62 -8.91
N ARG A 303 17.41 -6.32 -8.41
CA ARG A 303 17.25 -5.51 -7.19
C ARG A 303 17.97 -6.12 -6.00
N PHE A 304 17.79 -7.42 -5.75
CA PHE A 304 18.49 -8.11 -4.66
C PHE A 304 20.00 -8.22 -4.89
N ARG A 305 20.45 -8.25 -6.15
CA ARG A 305 21.89 -8.20 -6.49
C ARG A 305 22.47 -6.81 -6.17
N MET A 306 21.77 -5.73 -6.55
CA MET A 306 22.18 -4.35 -6.25
C MET A 306 22.32 -4.11 -4.75
N VAL A 307 21.36 -4.60 -3.94
CA VAL A 307 21.44 -4.50 -2.47
C VAL A 307 22.65 -5.24 -1.91
N ARG A 308 22.92 -6.47 -2.39
CA ARG A 308 24.08 -7.24 -1.94
C ARG A 308 25.41 -6.56 -2.28
N HIS A 309 25.51 -5.93 -3.46
CA HIS A 309 26.70 -5.16 -3.81
C HIS A 309 26.87 -3.92 -2.94
N GLN A 310 25.79 -3.20 -2.63
CA GLN A 310 25.82 -2.06 -1.69
C GLN A 310 26.24 -2.48 -0.28
N GLU A 311 25.77 -3.64 0.19
CA GLU A 311 26.15 -4.19 1.50
C GLU A 311 27.61 -4.65 1.53
N ALA A 312 28.13 -5.21 0.44
CA ALA A 312 29.53 -5.62 0.33
C ALA A 312 30.52 -4.45 0.18
N SER A 313 30.05 -3.29 -0.29
CA SER A 313 30.85 -2.06 -0.43
C SER A 313 30.89 -1.18 0.82
N ARG A 314 30.15 -1.55 1.87
CA ARG A 314 30.12 -0.85 3.16
C ARG A 314 30.99 -1.57 4.18
#